data_AF-A0A524MET0-F1
#
_entry.id   AF-A0A524MET0-F1
#
_cell.length_a   1.000
_cell.length_b   1.000
_cell.length_c   1.000
_cell.angle_alpha   90.00
_cell.angle_beta   90.00
_cell.angle_gamma   90.00
#
_symmetry.space_group_name_H-M   'P 1'
#
loop_
_entity.id
_entity.type
_entity.pdbx_description
1 polymer ?
#
loop_
_entity_poly.entity_id
_entity_poly.type
_entity_poly.pdbx_seq_one_letter_code
_entity_poly.pdbx_strand_id
1 'polypeptide(L)'
;TQGVNVNLIRYFCVVLGGVLSGLGGAYMTLAWMPAWTEGMTGGRGWIVIALTVVALWHPITAFVGSYIFGIFQVIQFSFQLSGIPVAFINMLPYLSTITFMVVWGILLNKQKVKRIIGAPSALCVPFEKG
;
A
#
# COMPACT_ATOMS: atom_id res chain seq x y z
N THR A 1 30.57 14.05 -10.15
CA THR A 1 29.71 13.11 -9.41
C THR A 1 29.31 13.76 -8.11
N GLN A 2 28.03 13.78 -7.72
CA GLN A 2 27.57 14.45 -6.48
C GLN A 2 28.00 13.74 -5.18
N GLY A 3 29.08 12.94 -5.18
CA GLY A 3 29.58 12.22 -4.00
C GLY A 3 28.66 11.12 -3.44
N VAL A 4 27.49 10.92 -4.04
CA VAL A 4 26.49 9.96 -3.54
C VAL A 4 26.75 8.56 -4.08
N ASN A 5 26.86 7.58 -3.17
CA ASN A 5 26.98 6.18 -3.52
C ASN A 5 25.61 5.58 -3.89
N VAL A 6 25.29 5.60 -5.18
CA VAL A 6 24.01 5.11 -5.73
C VAL A 6 23.76 3.63 -5.44
N ASN A 7 24.82 2.80 -5.48
CA ASN A 7 24.71 1.36 -5.20
C ASN A 7 24.22 1.14 -3.77
N LEU A 8 24.80 1.85 -2.80
CA LEU A 8 24.42 1.74 -1.40
C LEU A 8 22.97 2.14 -1.17
N ILE A 9 22.51 3.23 -1.80
CA ILE A 9 21.10 3.68 -1.70
C ILE A 9 20.14 2.64 -2.28
N ARG A 10 20.46 2.07 -3.46
CA ARG A 10 19.61 1.04 -4.08
C ARG A 10 19.49 -0.21 -3.19
N TYR A 11 20.60 -0.71 -2.67
CA TYR A 11 20.57 -1.84 -1.73
C TYR A 11 19.80 -1.51 -0.46
N PHE A 12 19.99 -0.31 0.09
CA PHE A 12 19.27 0.13 1.28
C PHE A 12 17.75 0.18 1.06
N CYS A 13 17.29 0.71 -0.08
CA CYS A 13 15.87 0.74 -0.43
C CYS A 13 15.26 -0.67 -0.56
N VAL A 14 15.98 -1.61 -1.19
CA VAL A 14 15.51 -3.00 -1.36
C VAL A 14 15.46 -3.72 -0.01
N VAL A 15 16.50 -3.58 0.82
CA VAL A 15 16.55 -4.20 2.15
C VAL A 15 15.43 -3.65 3.03
N LEU A 16 15.23 -2.33 3.08
CA LEU A 16 14.13 -1.73 3.82
C LEU A 16 12.76 -2.22 3.34
N GLY A 17 12.54 -2.29 2.02
CA GLY A 17 11.31 -2.83 1.46
C GLY A 17 11.06 -4.29 1.87
N GLY A 18 12.11 -5.12 1.83
CA GLY A 18 12.05 -6.51 2.29
C GLY A 18 11.69 -6.62 3.77
N VAL A 19 12.38 -5.86 4.64
CA VAL A 19 12.12 -5.83 6.09
C VAL A 19 10.68 -5.42 6.39
N LEU A 20 10.17 -4.38 5.75
CA LEU A 20 8.78 -3.93 5.93
C LEU A 20 7.76 -5.00 5.50
N SER A 21 8.02 -5.69 4.39
CA SER A 21 7.15 -6.80 3.95
C SER A 21 7.17 -7.98 4.93
N GLY A 22 8.34 -8.30 5.49
CA GLY A 22 8.50 -9.36 6.48
C GLY A 22 7.79 -9.05 7.79
N LEU A 23 7.89 -7.79 8.27
CA LEU A 23 7.16 -7.33 9.45
C LEU A 23 5.65 -7.42 9.26
N GLY A 24 5.14 -7.09 8.07
CA GLY A 24 3.72 -7.26 7.73
C GLY A 24 3.26 -8.72 7.81
N GLY A 25 4.06 -9.65 7.30
CA GLY A 25 3.79 -11.09 7.41
C GLY A 25 3.82 -11.60 8.86
N ALA A 26 4.84 -11.19 9.63
CA ALA A 26 4.95 -11.55 11.04
C ALA A 26 3.77 -11.02 11.87
N TYR A 27 3.32 -9.79 11.60
CA TYR A 27 2.13 -9.22 12.25
C TYR A 27 0.88 -10.09 12.03
N MET A 28 0.69 -10.63 10.83
CA MET A 28 -0.48 -11.49 10.53
C MET A 28 -0.47 -12.76 11.38
N THR A 29 0.68 -13.39 11.58
CA THR A 29 0.81 -14.67 12.32
C THR A 29 0.85 -14.49 13.84
N LEU A 30 1.35 -13.35 14.34
CA LEU A 30 1.54 -13.12 15.78
C LEU A 30 0.38 -12.34 16.42
N ALA A 31 -0.11 -11.30 15.75
CA ALA A 31 -1.07 -10.37 16.35
C ALA A 31 -2.50 -10.56 15.85
N TRP A 32 -2.67 -11.01 14.60
CA TRP A 32 -4.00 -11.02 13.97
C TRP A 32 -4.81 -12.27 14.36
N MET A 33 -4.21 -13.45 14.29
CA MET A 33 -4.71 -14.68 14.91
C MET A 33 -3.50 -15.55 15.30
N PRO A 34 -3.28 -15.86 16.60
CA PRO A 34 -2.13 -16.67 17.04
C PRO A 34 -2.26 -18.17 16.71
N ALA A 35 -2.90 -18.48 15.58
CA ALA A 35 -3.09 -19.81 15.05
C ALA A 35 -2.90 -19.76 13.54
N TRP A 36 -2.06 -20.64 12.98
CA TRP A 36 -1.86 -20.72 11.54
C TRP A 36 -3.09 -21.35 10.88
N THR A 37 -3.78 -20.59 10.03
CA THR A 37 -4.89 -21.09 9.20
C THR A 37 -4.54 -20.99 7.72
N GLU A 38 -4.88 -22.05 6.95
CA GLU A 38 -4.67 -22.05 5.51
C GLU A 38 -5.48 -20.92 4.86
N GLY A 39 -4.82 -20.11 4.03
CA GLY A 39 -5.46 -18.98 3.37
C GLY A 39 -5.53 -17.68 4.18
N MET A 40 -4.74 -17.51 5.26
CA MET A 40 -4.66 -16.25 6.01
C MET A 40 -4.47 -14.98 5.16
N THR A 41 -3.66 -15.07 4.10
CA THR A 41 -3.43 -14.00 3.11
C THR A 41 -4.32 -14.12 1.88
N GLY A 42 -5.06 -15.22 1.76
CA GLY A 42 -5.80 -15.65 0.58
C GLY A 42 -6.82 -14.62 0.13
N GLY A 43 -6.47 -13.85 -0.90
CA GLY A 43 -7.34 -12.85 -1.51
C GLY A 43 -7.17 -11.42 -1.04
N ARG A 44 -6.16 -11.08 -0.23
CA ARG A 44 -5.89 -9.67 0.18
C ARG A 44 -4.84 -8.95 -0.64
N GLY A 45 -4.12 -9.66 -1.52
CA GLY A 45 -3.03 -9.08 -2.33
C GLY A 45 -3.48 -7.99 -3.31
N TRP A 46 -4.73 -8.05 -3.80
CA TRP A 46 -5.25 -7.04 -4.75
C TRP A 46 -5.34 -5.63 -4.15
N ILE A 47 -5.47 -5.54 -2.81
CA ILE A 47 -5.48 -4.29 -2.05
C ILE A 47 -4.20 -3.49 -2.30
N VAL A 48 -3.05 -4.18 -2.29
CA VAL A 48 -1.73 -3.57 -2.47
C VAL A 48 -1.60 -3.02 -3.89
N ILE A 49 -2.15 -3.72 -4.88
CA ILE A 49 -2.16 -3.27 -6.28
C ILE A 49 -2.98 -1.99 -6.40
N ALA A 50 -4.22 -1.99 -5.88
CA ALA A 50 -5.10 -0.82 -5.90
C ALA A 50 -4.46 0.38 -5.19
N LEU A 51 -3.89 0.16 -4.00
CA LEU A 51 -3.23 1.19 -3.21
C LEU A 51 -2.01 1.77 -3.95
N THR A 52 -1.19 0.93 -4.57
CA THR A 52 0.00 1.37 -5.32
C THR A 52 -0.39 2.24 -6.51
N VAL A 53 -1.46 1.88 -7.21
CA VAL A 53 -1.99 2.66 -8.34
C VAL A 53 -2.47 4.02 -7.88
N VAL A 54 -3.19 4.12 -6.76
CA VAL A 54 -3.73 5.41 -6.29
C VAL A 54 -2.70 6.23 -5.50
N ALA A 55 -1.65 5.61 -4.94
CA ALA A 55 -0.57 6.32 -4.28
C ALA A 55 0.37 7.06 -5.26
N LEU A 56 0.43 6.63 -6.52
CA LEU A 56 1.28 7.19 -7.60
C LEU A 56 2.70 7.56 -7.13
N TRP A 57 3.61 6.60 -6.97
CA TRP A 57 5.05 6.81 -6.66
C TRP A 57 5.38 7.63 -5.38
N HIS A 58 4.40 8.10 -4.62
CA HIS A 58 4.63 8.96 -3.47
C HIS A 58 4.50 8.17 -2.15
N PRO A 59 5.52 8.16 -1.27
CA PRO A 59 5.52 7.30 -0.09
C PRO A 59 4.51 7.72 0.98
N ILE A 60 4.33 9.03 1.20
CA ILE A 60 3.39 9.56 2.22
C ILE A 60 1.94 9.13 1.93
N THR A 61 1.61 8.92 0.66
CA THR A 61 0.26 8.78 0.16
C THR A 61 -0.12 7.31 0.18
N ALA A 62 0.86 6.44 -0.12
CA ALA A 62 0.82 5.03 0.20
C ALA A 62 0.61 4.79 1.71
N PHE A 63 1.26 5.57 2.58
CA PHE A 63 1.10 5.44 4.03
C PHE A 63 -0.29 5.86 4.53
N VAL A 64 -0.81 7.00 4.06
CA VAL A 64 -2.19 7.42 4.41
C VAL A 64 -3.22 6.45 3.82
N GLY A 65 -2.99 5.97 2.60
CA GLY A 65 -3.85 5.01 1.93
C GLY A 65 -3.91 3.67 2.64
N SER A 66 -2.78 3.17 3.14
CA SER A 66 -2.75 1.89 3.85
C SER A 66 -3.51 1.99 5.18
N TYR A 67 -3.42 3.13 5.87
CA TYR A 67 -4.14 3.36 7.10
C TYR A 67 -5.66 3.36 6.88
N ILE A 68 -6.14 4.11 5.87
CA ILE A 68 -7.56 4.13 5.50
C ILE A 68 -8.03 2.72 5.11
N PHE A 69 -7.25 2.02 4.29
CA PHE A 69 -7.60 0.66 3.87
C PHE A 69 -7.72 -0.29 5.08
N GLY A 70 -6.80 -0.18 6.05
CA GLY A 70 -6.84 -0.93 7.30
C GLY A 70 -8.10 -0.65 8.13
N ILE A 71 -8.53 0.61 8.24
CA ILE A 71 -9.77 0.98 8.94
C ILE A 71 -10.98 0.30 8.29
N PHE A 72 -11.10 0.37 6.96
CA PHE A 72 -12.20 -0.29 6.24
C PHE A 72 -12.18 -1.81 6.41
N GLN A 73 -10.99 -2.42 6.45
CA GLN A 73 -10.83 -3.86 6.65
C GLN A 73 -11.28 -4.32 8.06
N VAL A 74 -11.01 -3.52 9.10
CA VAL A 74 -11.50 -3.82 10.46
C VAL A 74 -13.01 -3.64 10.55
N ILE A 75 -13.56 -2.58 9.96
CA ILE A 75 -15.00 -2.36 9.89
C ILE A 75 -15.67 -3.55 9.18
N GLN A 76 -15.12 -4.00 8.05
CA GLN A 76 -15.61 -5.17 7.33
C GLN A 76 -15.69 -6.42 8.22
N PHE A 77 -14.65 -6.66 9.00
CA PHE A 77 -14.58 -7.81 9.90
C PHE A 77 -15.63 -7.72 11.02
N SER A 78 -15.83 -6.54 11.61
CA SER A 78 -16.86 -6.32 12.63
C SER A 78 -18.28 -6.54 12.07
N PHE A 79 -18.55 -6.07 10.85
CA PHE A 79 -19.84 -6.26 10.19
C PHE A 79 -20.10 -7.74 9.80
N GLN A 80 -19.04 -8.52 9.51
CA GLN A 80 -19.14 -9.97 9.33
C GLN A 80 -19.61 -10.68 10.60
N LEU A 81 -19.12 -10.27 11.77
CA LEU A 81 -19.50 -10.88 13.05
C LEU A 81 -20.97 -10.60 13.43
N SER A 82 -21.57 -9.50 12.98
CA SER A 82 -22.96 -9.16 13.26
C SER A 82 -24.00 -9.86 12.35
N GLY A 83 -23.59 -10.77 11.47
CA GLY A 83 -24.51 -11.59 10.66
C GLY A 83 -25.12 -10.87 9.46
N ILE A 84 -24.49 -9.80 8.96
CA ILE A 84 -24.98 -8.98 7.85
C ILE A 84 -24.69 -9.69 6.50
N PRO A 85 -25.60 -9.65 5.51
CA PRO A 85 -25.44 -10.40 4.26
C PRO A 85 -24.16 -10.06 3.48
N VAL A 86 -23.55 -11.09 2.88
CA VAL A 86 -22.32 -11.06 2.07
C VAL A 86 -22.29 -10.02 0.95
N ALA A 87 -23.46 -9.55 0.50
CA ALA A 87 -23.56 -8.47 -0.48
C ALA A 87 -22.94 -7.14 0.01
N PHE A 88 -23.10 -6.79 1.29
CA PHE A 88 -22.48 -5.59 1.87
C PHE A 88 -20.96 -5.71 2.00
N ILE A 89 -20.49 -6.93 2.23
CA ILE A 89 -19.07 -7.25 2.41
C ILE A 89 -18.30 -7.07 1.10
N ASN A 90 -18.92 -7.37 -0.04
CA ASN A 90 -18.33 -7.17 -1.37
C ASN A 90 -18.35 -5.71 -1.85
N MET A 91 -19.10 -4.81 -1.21
CA MET A 91 -19.13 -3.38 -1.55
C MET A 91 -18.00 -2.57 -0.86
N LEU A 92 -17.52 -3.03 0.29
CA LEU A 92 -16.45 -2.39 1.06
C LEU A 92 -15.15 -2.10 0.28
N PRO A 93 -14.64 -3.00 -0.58
CA PRO A 93 -13.49 -2.67 -1.43
C PRO A 93 -13.70 -1.46 -2.35
N TYR A 94 -14.93 -1.21 -2.80
CA TYR A 94 -15.25 -0.01 -3.59
C TYR A 94 -15.32 1.23 -2.69
N LEU A 95 -15.90 1.11 -1.49
CA LEU A 95 -16.00 2.22 -0.54
C LEU A 95 -14.63 2.70 -0.06
N SER A 96 -13.67 1.78 0.17
CA SER A 96 -12.31 2.17 0.55
C SER A 96 -11.61 2.92 -0.58
N THR A 97 -11.76 2.45 -1.83
CA THR A 97 -11.19 3.10 -3.01
C THR A 97 -11.80 4.47 -3.28
N ILE A 98 -13.13 4.60 -3.14
CA ILE A 98 -13.84 5.88 -3.28
C ILE A 98 -13.42 6.84 -2.18
N THR A 99 -13.38 6.40 -0.92
CA THR A 99 -12.96 7.27 0.20
C THR A 99 -11.52 7.73 0.00
N PHE A 100 -10.63 6.84 -0.41
CA PHE A 100 -9.25 7.20 -0.69
C PHE A 100 -9.15 8.19 -1.86
N MET A 101 -9.84 7.95 -2.99
CA MET A 101 -9.87 8.88 -4.13
C MET A 101 -10.46 10.25 -3.78
N VAL A 102 -11.52 10.28 -2.96
CA VAL A 102 -12.16 11.53 -2.52
C VAL A 102 -11.24 12.31 -1.59
N VAL A 103 -10.67 11.66 -0.58
CA VAL A 103 -9.72 12.27 0.35
C VAL A 103 -8.48 12.78 -0.41
N TRP A 104 -7.93 11.96 -1.30
CA TRP A 104 -6.79 12.30 -2.16
C TRP A 104 -7.10 13.45 -3.13
N GLY A 105 -8.27 13.41 -3.77
CA GLY A 105 -8.73 14.42 -4.71
C GLY A 105 -9.04 15.78 -4.06
N ILE A 106 -9.51 15.78 -2.81
CA ILE A 106 -9.75 17.00 -2.03
C ILE A 106 -8.42 17.58 -1.51
N LEU A 107 -7.50 16.73 -1.06
CA LEU A 107 -6.24 17.17 -0.43
C LEU A 107 -5.18 17.68 -1.40
N LEU A 108 -5.32 17.42 -2.71
CA LEU A 108 -4.28 17.77 -3.67
C LEU A 108 -4.64 18.91 -4.60
N ASN A 109 -3.80 19.94 -4.52
CA ASN A 109 -3.68 20.96 -5.54
C ASN A 109 -3.24 20.32 -6.89
N LYS A 110 -3.93 20.65 -7.99
CA LYS A 110 -3.69 20.11 -9.35
C LYS A 110 -2.22 20.16 -9.80
N GLN A 111 -1.43 21.06 -9.23
CA GLN A 111 0.01 21.20 -9.51
C GLN A 111 0.89 20.10 -8.89
N LYS A 112 0.57 19.58 -7.69
CA LYS A 112 1.35 18.50 -7.07
C LYS A 112 1.13 17.17 -7.78
N VAL A 113 -0.09 16.89 -8.22
CA VAL A 113 -0.46 15.69 -8.98
C VAL A 113 0.38 15.57 -10.26
N LYS A 114 0.57 16.66 -11.02
CA LYS A 114 1.42 16.66 -12.23
C LYS A 114 2.89 16.27 -11.97
N ARG A 115 3.45 16.64 -10.82
CA ARG A 115 4.85 16.34 -10.45
C ARG A 115 5.04 14.88 -10.01
N ILE A 116 3.97 14.29 -9.46
CA ILE A 116 3.94 12.93 -8.93
C ILE A 116 3.66 11.90 -10.04
N ILE A 117 2.92 12.29 -11.08
CA ILE A 117 2.71 11.49 -12.31
C ILE A 117 4.01 11.34 -13.13
N GLY A 118 5.04 12.15 -12.86
CA GLY A 118 6.37 11.97 -13.43
C GLY A 118 6.99 10.69 -12.90
N ALA A 119 6.82 9.59 -13.64
CA ALA A 119 7.49 8.32 -13.35
C ALA A 119 8.99 8.58 -13.13
N PRO A 120 9.61 8.02 -12.09
CA PRO A 120 11.05 8.17 -11.84
C PRO A 120 11.83 7.89 -13.12
N SER A 121 12.55 8.89 -13.62
CA SER A 121 13.24 8.85 -14.92
C SER A 121 14.31 7.75 -15.04
N ALA A 122 14.64 7.07 -13.94
CA ALA A 122 15.66 6.04 -13.86
C ALA A 122 15.12 4.61 -13.64
N LEU A 123 13.80 4.37 -13.72
CA LEU A 123 13.20 3.05 -13.44
C LEU A 123 13.70 1.89 -14.33
N CYS A 124 14.28 2.20 -15.50
CA CYS A 124 14.83 1.20 -16.41
C CYS A 124 16.23 1.56 -16.92
N VAL A 125 16.92 2.51 -16.28
CA VAL A 125 18.25 2.94 -16.74
C VAL A 125 19.33 2.17 -15.94
N PRO A 126 20.18 1.36 -16.60
CA PRO A 126 21.29 0.70 -15.93
C PRO A 126 22.24 1.74 -15.36
N PHE A 127 22.76 1.49 -14.16
CA PHE A 127 23.72 2.40 -13.53
C PHE A 127 25.12 2.13 -14.08
N GLU A 128 25.61 3.03 -14.92
CA GLU A 128 27.00 3.00 -15.41
C GLU A 128 27.88 3.86 -14.49
N LYS A 129 28.92 3.25 -13.91
CA LYS A 129 30.00 4.01 -13.27
C LYS A 129 30.92 4.54 -14.37
N GLY A 130 30.88 5.84 -14.61
CA GLY A 130 31.95 6.55 -15.32
C GLY A 130 33.18 6.69 -14.43
#